data_AF-S4W458-F1
#
_entry.id   AF-S4W458-F1
#
_cell.length_a   1.000
_cell.length_b   1.000
_cell.length_c   1.000
_cell.angle_alpha   90.00
_cell.angle_beta   90.00
_cell.angle_gamma   90.00
#
_symmetry.space_group_name_H-M   'P 1'
#
loop_
_entity.id
_entity.type
_entity.pdbx_description
1 polymer ?
#
loop_
_entity_poly.entity_id
_entity_poly.type
_entity_poly.pdbx_seq_one_letter_code
_entity_poly.pdbx_strand_id
1 'polypeptide(L)'
;MKRISILFIVSFLFILSCEDKVEKDTTPPELTISYPLSGSTVGEVVSIKVITIDNTGILKVDFYIDNTMMVSDTTSPYDYEWNTTTVSEGSHTIKVVSHDTKENFVESEFSVTVDNESKKPSKPTLNKISYNFENNVFKITWGQNTDDDFKSYTLYESESEDMSGK
;
A
#
# COMPACT_ATOMS: atom_id res chain seq x y z
N MET A 1 -28.92 -14.12 -89.53
CA MET A 1 -28.20 -13.00 -88.89
C MET A 1 -29.20 -11.98 -88.35
N LYS A 2 -29.43 -11.96 -87.04
CA LYS A 2 -29.81 -10.78 -86.25
C LYS A 2 -29.68 -11.12 -84.77
N ARG A 3 -29.18 -10.15 -84.01
CA ARG A 3 -28.43 -10.29 -82.76
C ARG A 3 -29.33 -10.25 -81.51
N ILE A 4 -28.89 -11.02 -80.51
CA ILE A 4 -28.98 -10.89 -79.04
C ILE A 4 -29.54 -9.56 -78.49
N SER A 5 -30.38 -9.66 -77.44
CA SER A 5 -30.14 -8.98 -76.16
C SER A 5 -31.02 -9.55 -75.04
N ILE A 6 -30.41 -10.33 -74.14
CA ILE A 6 -30.99 -10.78 -72.87
C ILE A 6 -30.63 -9.71 -71.84
N LEU A 7 -31.62 -8.97 -71.35
CA LEU A 7 -31.43 -7.99 -70.29
C LEU A 7 -31.47 -8.72 -68.93
N PHE A 8 -30.32 -9.20 -68.46
CA PHE A 8 -30.15 -9.64 -67.07
C PHE A 8 -30.03 -8.38 -66.19
N ILE A 9 -31.15 -7.93 -65.61
CA ILE A 9 -31.10 -6.96 -64.51
C ILE A 9 -30.68 -7.75 -63.27
N VAL A 10 -29.37 -7.84 -63.05
CA VAL A 10 -28.83 -8.15 -61.72
C VAL A 10 -29.10 -6.90 -60.89
N SER A 11 -30.23 -6.90 -60.19
CA SER A 11 -30.47 -5.96 -59.11
C SER A 11 -29.44 -6.28 -58.03
N PHE A 12 -28.31 -5.58 -58.09
CA PHE A 12 -27.30 -5.58 -57.04
C PHE A 12 -27.94 -4.86 -55.86
N LEU A 13 -28.55 -5.64 -54.96
CA LEU A 13 -28.91 -5.20 -53.63
C LEU A 13 -27.60 -4.72 -53.00
N PHE A 14 -27.35 -3.41 -53.00
CA PHE A 14 -26.30 -2.79 -52.21
C PHE A 14 -26.68 -3.08 -50.76
N ILE A 15 -26.15 -4.17 -50.24
CA ILE A 15 -26.07 -4.40 -48.80
C ILE A 15 -25.16 -3.28 -48.32
N LEU A 16 -25.75 -2.18 -47.84
CA LEU A 16 -25.09 -1.31 -46.88
C LEU A 16 -24.81 -2.21 -45.67
N SER A 17 -23.71 -2.96 -45.76
CA SER A 17 -23.01 -3.43 -44.57
C SER A 17 -22.60 -2.16 -43.86
N CYS A 18 -23.42 -1.74 -42.89
CA CYS A 18 -22.98 -0.83 -41.87
C CYS A 18 -21.93 -1.63 -41.09
N GLU A 19 -20.69 -1.58 -41.55
CA GLU A 19 -19.57 -1.96 -40.71
C GLU A 19 -19.60 -0.94 -39.57
N ASP A 20 -20.19 -1.31 -38.43
CA ASP A 20 -20.11 -0.51 -37.22
C ASP A 20 -18.61 -0.33 -36.94
N LYS A 21 -18.09 0.85 -37.25
CA LYS A 21 -16.73 1.24 -36.93
C LYS A 21 -16.66 1.28 -35.41
N VAL A 22 -16.28 0.16 -34.80
CA VAL A 22 -15.97 0.09 -33.38
C VAL A 22 -14.76 1.00 -33.17
N GLU A 23 -15.00 2.22 -32.69
CA GLU A 23 -13.91 3.10 -32.30
C GLU A 23 -13.25 2.48 -31.07
N LYS A 24 -12.03 1.97 -31.26
CA LYS A 24 -11.19 1.48 -30.18
C LYS A 24 -10.82 2.70 -29.32
N ASP A 25 -11.03 2.59 -28.02
CA ASP A 25 -10.51 3.58 -27.10
C ASP A 25 -8.98 3.56 -27.09
N THR A 26 -8.40 4.75 -27.04
CA THR A 26 -6.94 4.97 -26.97
C THR A 26 -6.58 5.95 -25.85
N THR A 27 -7.55 6.36 -25.04
CA THR A 27 -7.36 7.29 -23.92
C THR A 27 -6.86 6.50 -22.72
N PRO A 28 -5.71 6.83 -22.12
CA PRO A 28 -5.28 6.20 -20.87
C PRO A 28 -6.10 6.71 -19.68
N PRO A 29 -6.20 5.91 -18.60
CA PRO A 29 -6.77 6.38 -17.35
C PRO A 29 -6.07 7.63 -16.80
N GLU A 30 -6.81 8.43 -16.03
CA GLU A 30 -6.22 9.36 -15.08
C GLU A 30 -5.89 8.61 -13.78
N LEU A 31 -4.75 8.92 -13.17
CA LEU A 31 -4.26 8.26 -11.96
C LEU A 31 -3.73 9.27 -10.96
N THR A 32 -4.23 9.20 -9.72
CA THR A 32 -3.76 9.99 -8.59
C THR A 32 -3.58 9.08 -7.38
N ILE A 33 -2.36 9.05 -6.82
CA ILE A 33 -2.12 8.44 -5.51
C ILE A 33 -2.51 9.45 -4.44
N SER A 34 -3.53 9.12 -3.66
CA SER A 34 -4.09 10.00 -2.63
C SER A 34 -3.38 9.85 -1.29
N TYR A 35 -2.80 8.67 -1.02
CA TYR A 35 -2.03 8.39 0.18
C TYR A 35 -1.18 7.12 -0.03
N PRO A 36 -0.01 6.98 0.61
CA PRO A 36 0.74 8.05 1.27
C PRO A 36 1.18 9.13 0.29
N LEU A 37 1.51 10.32 0.79
CA LEU A 37 2.09 11.38 -0.04
C LEU A 37 3.56 11.10 -0.32
N SER A 38 4.04 11.55 -1.48
CA SER A 38 5.46 11.46 -1.85
C SER A 38 6.36 12.10 -0.79
N GLY A 39 7.42 11.37 -0.41
CA GLY A 39 8.40 11.77 0.61
C GLY A 39 7.94 11.57 2.06
N SER A 40 6.76 10.98 2.29
CA SER A 40 6.29 10.72 3.65
C SER A 40 7.09 9.60 4.35
N THR A 41 7.09 9.64 5.67
CA THR A 41 7.59 8.56 6.52
C THR A 41 6.43 7.66 6.93
N VAL A 42 6.56 6.35 6.70
CA VAL A 42 5.56 5.33 6.96
C VAL A 42 6.12 4.25 7.88
N GLY A 43 5.24 3.47 8.52
CA GLY A 43 5.61 2.38 9.42
C GLY A 43 4.39 1.52 9.75
N GLU A 44 4.63 0.39 10.41
CA GLU A 44 3.60 -0.61 10.76
C GLU A 44 2.81 -1.13 9.55
N VAL A 45 1.55 -0.73 9.41
CA VAL A 45 0.68 -1.06 8.28
C VAL A 45 0.23 0.25 7.65
N VAL A 46 0.50 0.40 6.35
CA VAL A 46 0.16 1.60 5.58
C VAL A 46 -0.78 1.24 4.44
N SER A 47 -1.91 1.93 4.37
CA SER A 47 -2.91 1.75 3.31
C SER A 47 -2.57 2.63 2.11
N ILE A 48 -2.04 2.08 1.02
CA ILE A 48 -1.76 2.84 -0.21
C ILE A 48 -3.08 3.01 -0.97
N LYS A 49 -3.54 4.25 -1.14
CA LYS A 49 -4.88 4.58 -1.68
C LYS A 49 -4.79 5.32 -3.00
N VAL A 50 -5.54 4.83 -3.98
CA VAL A 50 -5.48 5.32 -5.36
C VAL A 50 -6.86 5.77 -5.84
N ILE A 51 -6.87 6.90 -6.56
CA ILE A 51 -8.02 7.38 -7.31
C ILE A 51 -7.65 7.29 -8.79
N THR A 52 -8.47 6.59 -9.57
CA THR A 52 -8.29 6.49 -11.02
C THR A 52 -9.63 6.46 -11.72
N ILE A 53 -9.70 7.11 -12.89
CA ILE A 53 -10.90 7.24 -13.71
C ILE A 53 -10.53 7.10 -15.19
N ASP A 54 -11.44 6.55 -15.97
CA ASP A 54 -11.32 6.40 -17.43
C ASP A 54 -12.72 6.40 -18.06
N ASN A 55 -12.86 6.82 -19.32
CA ASN A 55 -14.14 6.87 -20.03
C ASN A 55 -14.73 5.49 -20.35
N THR A 56 -13.91 4.43 -20.40
CA THR A 56 -14.36 3.03 -20.55
C THR A 56 -14.31 2.23 -19.25
N GLY A 57 -13.88 2.86 -18.15
CA GLY A 57 -13.73 2.25 -16.85
C GLY A 57 -12.39 1.56 -16.65
N ILE A 58 -12.13 1.23 -15.39
CA ILE A 58 -10.86 0.67 -14.94
C ILE A 58 -10.99 -0.86 -14.84
N LEU A 59 -10.04 -1.57 -15.42
CA LEU A 59 -9.94 -3.03 -15.36
C LEU A 59 -9.28 -3.47 -14.05
N LYS A 60 -8.13 -2.87 -13.70
CA LYS A 60 -7.34 -3.20 -12.51
C LYS A 60 -6.32 -2.12 -12.19
N VAL A 61 -5.87 -2.11 -10.94
CA VAL A 61 -4.75 -1.31 -10.45
C VAL A 61 -3.68 -2.24 -9.88
N ASP A 62 -2.49 -2.23 -10.46
CA ASP A 62 -1.36 -3.02 -9.98
C ASP A 62 -0.47 -2.17 -9.07
N PHE A 63 -0.14 -2.71 -7.89
CA PHE A 63 0.72 -2.07 -6.91
C PHE A 63 2.06 -2.80 -6.82
N TYR A 64 3.16 -2.04 -6.81
CA TYR A 64 4.52 -2.54 -6.73
C TYR A 64 5.30 -1.80 -5.65
N ILE A 65 6.17 -2.53 -4.95
CA ILE A 65 7.16 -1.99 -4.00
C ILE A 65 8.54 -2.43 -4.49
N ASP A 66 9.44 -1.47 -4.72
CA ASP A 66 10.80 -1.71 -5.25
C ASP A 66 10.79 -2.63 -6.47
N ASN A 67 9.90 -2.32 -7.42
CA ASN A 67 9.67 -3.06 -8.67
C ASN A 67 9.14 -4.50 -8.48
N THR A 68 8.83 -4.92 -7.26
CA THR A 68 8.18 -6.20 -6.96
C THR A 68 6.67 -6.02 -6.94
N MET A 69 5.95 -6.82 -7.73
CA MET A 69 4.48 -6.79 -7.75
C MET A 69 3.92 -7.32 -6.43
N MET A 70 3.06 -6.54 -5.78
CA MET A 70 2.44 -6.91 -4.51
C MET A 70 1.02 -7.43 -4.71
N VAL A 71 0.19 -6.67 -5.44
CA VAL A 71 -1.22 -7.00 -5.67
C VAL A 71 -1.71 -6.39 -6.99
N SER A 72 -2.74 -7.01 -7.56
CA SER A 72 -3.56 -6.47 -8.63
C SER A 72 -4.99 -6.33 -8.09
N ASP A 73 -5.45 -5.11 -7.90
CA ASP A 73 -6.78 -4.82 -7.36
C ASP A 73 -7.76 -4.53 -8.49
N THR A 74 -8.86 -5.29 -8.54
CA THR A 74 -9.90 -5.19 -9.57
C THR A 74 -11.19 -4.56 -9.02
N THR A 75 -11.20 -4.02 -7.80
CA THR A 75 -12.43 -3.54 -7.16
C THR A 75 -12.24 -2.17 -6.52
N SER A 76 -12.98 -1.18 -6.99
CA SER A 76 -13.00 0.16 -6.38
C SER A 76 -13.70 0.13 -5.01
N PRO A 77 -13.22 0.87 -3.98
CA PRO A 77 -12.05 1.76 -3.99
C PRO A 77 -10.72 1.01 -4.06
N TYR A 78 -9.78 1.50 -4.87
CA TYR A 78 -8.51 0.82 -5.10
C TYR A 78 -7.50 1.11 -3.99
N ASP A 79 -7.12 0.09 -3.24
CA ASP A 79 -6.11 0.21 -2.19
C ASP A 79 -5.29 -1.05 -1.94
N TYR A 80 -4.18 -0.88 -1.23
CA TYR A 80 -3.31 -1.96 -0.78
C TYR A 80 -2.80 -1.70 0.64
N GLU A 81 -3.12 -2.61 1.56
CA GLU A 81 -2.58 -2.62 2.92
C GLU A 81 -1.16 -3.21 2.94
N TRP A 82 -0.16 -2.34 2.97
CA TRP A 82 1.24 -2.72 3.00
C TRP A 82 1.76 -2.83 4.44
N ASN A 83 2.11 -4.05 4.86
CA ASN A 83 2.79 -4.30 6.13
C ASN A 83 4.30 -4.03 6.00
N THR A 84 4.80 -2.99 6.67
CA THR A 84 6.21 -2.56 6.64
C THR A 84 7.04 -3.16 7.78
N THR A 85 6.44 -3.89 8.73
CA THR A 85 7.14 -4.38 9.95
C THR A 85 8.30 -5.34 9.69
N THR A 86 8.31 -5.99 8.52
CA THR A 86 9.39 -6.90 8.09
C THR A 86 10.19 -6.35 6.91
N VAL A 87 9.90 -5.12 6.48
CA VAL A 87 10.61 -4.45 5.40
C VAL A 87 11.84 -3.74 5.98
N SER A 88 12.89 -3.59 5.17
CA SER A 88 14.07 -2.82 5.57
C SER A 88 13.71 -1.37 5.89
N GLU A 89 14.45 -0.76 6.81
CA GLU A 89 14.34 0.67 7.05
C GLU A 89 14.92 1.47 5.87
N GLY A 90 14.40 2.67 5.63
CA GLY A 90 14.91 3.59 4.62
C GLY A 90 13.96 3.82 3.44
N SER A 91 14.51 4.29 2.32
CA SER A 91 13.73 4.69 1.15
C SER A 91 13.21 3.48 0.37
N HIS A 92 11.91 3.49 0.07
CA HIS A 92 11.23 2.52 -0.79
C HIS A 92 10.48 3.24 -1.91
N THR A 93 10.47 2.65 -3.10
CA THR A 93 9.71 3.19 -4.25
C THR A 93 8.42 2.42 -4.41
N ILE A 94 7.31 3.15 -4.40
CA ILE A 94 5.97 2.65 -4.67
C ILE A 94 5.64 3.00 -6.12
N LYS A 95 5.29 1.98 -6.92
CA LYS A 95 4.72 2.17 -8.25
C LYS A 95 3.28 1.68 -8.27
N VAL A 96 2.42 2.45 -8.93
CA VAL A 96 1.03 2.08 -9.21
C VAL A 96 0.81 2.14 -10.72
N VAL A 97 0.17 1.11 -11.28
CA VAL A 97 -0.21 1.06 -12.70
C VAL A 97 -1.72 0.85 -12.80
N SER A 98 -2.43 1.79 -13.42
CA SER A 98 -3.87 1.66 -13.68
C SER A 98 -4.09 1.23 -15.12
N HIS A 99 -4.90 0.20 -15.32
CA HIS A 99 -5.27 -0.32 -16.63
C HIS A 99 -6.77 -0.10 -16.87
N ASP A 100 -7.12 0.40 -18.06
CA ASP A 100 -8.52 0.46 -18.48
C ASP A 100 -9.02 -0.86 -19.07
N THR A 101 -10.28 -0.90 -19.52
CA THR A 101 -10.88 -2.09 -20.16
C THR A 101 -10.50 -2.28 -21.64
N LYS A 102 -9.64 -1.40 -22.19
CA LYS A 102 -9.25 -1.32 -23.61
C LYS A 102 -7.74 -1.44 -23.84
N GLU A 103 -7.03 -1.88 -22.81
CA GLU A 103 -5.58 -2.11 -22.78
C GLU A 103 -4.74 -0.83 -22.79
N ASN A 104 -5.32 0.34 -22.54
CA ASN A 104 -4.56 1.54 -22.20
C ASN A 104 -4.15 1.50 -20.72
N PHE A 105 -3.04 2.14 -20.39
CA PHE A 105 -2.54 2.19 -19.02
C PHE A 105 -1.81 3.49 -18.74
N VAL A 106 -1.74 3.83 -17.46
CA VAL A 106 -0.90 4.89 -16.91
C VAL A 106 -0.18 4.38 -15.68
N GLU A 107 1.05 4.84 -15.45
CA GLU A 107 1.81 4.53 -14.24
C GLU A 107 2.20 5.79 -13.49
N SER A 108 2.37 5.65 -12.18
CA SER A 108 2.91 6.68 -11.32
C SER A 108 3.83 6.05 -10.28
N GLU A 109 4.97 6.67 -10.03
CA GLU A 109 5.95 6.24 -9.05
C GLU A 109 6.25 7.36 -8.05
N PHE A 110 6.43 7.00 -6.79
CA PHE A 110 6.85 7.92 -5.74
C PHE A 110 7.61 7.17 -4.65
N SER A 111 8.39 7.90 -3.86
CA SER A 111 9.17 7.31 -2.78
C SER A 111 8.60 7.68 -1.42
N VAL A 112 8.73 6.76 -0.48
CA VAL A 112 8.46 6.94 0.96
C VAL A 112 9.64 6.43 1.76
N THR A 113 9.75 6.86 3.01
CA THR A 113 10.75 6.34 3.95
C THR A 113 10.05 5.42 4.94
N VAL A 114 10.43 4.15 4.98
CA VAL A 114 10.05 3.23 6.06
C VAL A 114 10.91 3.55 7.28
N ASP A 115 10.22 3.82 8.39
CA ASP A 115 10.81 4.00 9.72
C ASP A 115 9.91 3.30 10.75
N ASN A 116 10.17 2.01 11.00
CA ASN A 116 9.51 1.28 12.08
C ASN A 116 10.22 1.49 13.42
N GLU A 117 11.48 1.92 13.43
CA GLU A 117 12.24 2.16 14.65
C GLU A 117 11.64 3.30 15.48
N SER A 118 11.24 4.40 14.84
CA SER A 118 10.55 5.50 15.53
C SER A 118 9.13 5.16 15.99
N LYS A 119 8.56 4.04 15.51
CA LYS A 119 7.25 3.53 15.94
C LYS A 119 7.36 2.62 17.16
N LYS A 120 8.56 2.15 17.50
CA LYS A 120 8.74 1.31 18.69
C LYS A 120 8.48 2.12 19.95
N PRO A 121 7.89 1.49 20.99
CA PRO A 121 7.85 2.03 22.34
C PRO A 121 9.23 2.53 22.79
N SER A 122 9.25 3.71 23.41
CA SER A 122 10.47 4.19 24.04
C SER A 122 10.77 3.36 25.27
N LYS A 123 12.02 2.96 25.47
CA LYS A 123 12.39 2.24 26.68
C LYS A 123 12.12 3.13 27.91
N PRO A 124 11.35 2.65 28.91
CA PRO A 124 11.19 3.33 30.19
C PRO A 124 12.54 3.72 30.81
N THR A 125 12.71 5.00 31.14
CA THR A 125 13.86 5.44 31.94
C THR A 125 13.49 5.45 33.42
N LEU A 126 14.23 4.69 34.24
CA LEU A 126 14.07 4.67 35.70
C LEU A 126 15.04 5.70 36.33
N ASN A 127 14.57 6.93 36.54
CA ASN A 127 15.43 8.04 36.98
C ASN A 127 15.73 8.07 38.48
N LYS A 128 15.08 7.21 39.28
CA LYS A 128 15.27 7.20 40.74
C LYS A 128 14.82 5.87 41.31
N ILE A 129 15.77 5.02 41.71
CA ILE A 129 15.50 3.86 42.56
C ILE A 129 16.12 4.19 43.91
N SER A 130 15.30 4.21 44.96
CA SER A 130 15.77 4.27 46.34
C SER A 130 15.33 3.03 47.10
N TYR A 131 16.15 2.61 48.04
CA TYR A 131 15.81 1.54 48.96
C TYR A 131 16.06 1.99 50.40
N ASN A 132 15.23 1.51 51.32
CA ASN A 132 15.49 1.63 52.75
C ASN A 132 15.11 0.34 53.47
N PHE A 133 15.85 0.03 54.54
CA PHE A 133 15.59 -1.10 55.41
C PHE A 133 15.27 -0.59 56.81
N GLU A 134 14.01 -0.67 57.19
CA GLU A 134 13.51 -0.19 58.48
C GLU A 134 12.49 -1.17 59.03
N ASN A 135 12.48 -1.37 60.35
CA ASN A 135 11.54 -2.26 61.04
C ASN A 135 11.43 -3.68 60.43
N ASN A 136 12.57 -4.24 59.98
CA ASN A 136 12.64 -5.53 59.31
C ASN A 136 11.86 -5.61 57.98
N VAL A 137 11.64 -4.47 57.32
CA VAL A 137 11.00 -4.37 56.00
C VAL A 137 11.97 -3.72 55.02
N PHE A 138 12.22 -4.42 53.91
CA PHE A 138 12.92 -3.84 52.76
C PHE A 138 11.92 -3.12 51.86
N LYS A 139 12.08 -1.81 51.71
CA LYS A 139 11.20 -0.99 50.89
C LYS A 139 11.99 -0.42 49.72
N ILE A 140 11.51 -0.70 48.51
CA ILE A 140 12.03 -0.18 47.26
C ILE A 140 11.02 0.83 46.73
N THR A 141 11.48 2.01 46.35
CA THR A 141 10.65 3.07 45.77
C THR A 141 11.28 3.57 44.48
N TRP A 142 10.44 3.76 43.46
CA TRP A 142 10.85 4.37 42.20
C TRP A 142 9.82 5.36 41.68
N GLY A 143 10.26 6.25 40.79
CA GLY A 143 9.35 7.14 40.07
C GLY A 143 8.48 6.36 39.10
N GLN A 144 7.18 6.63 39.10
CA GLN A 144 6.24 6.04 38.15
C GLN A 144 6.61 6.45 36.72
N ASN A 145 6.50 5.49 35.78
CA ASN A 145 6.69 5.70 34.37
C ASN A 145 5.48 6.49 33.84
N THR A 146 5.75 7.48 32.99
CA THR A 146 4.76 8.40 32.45
C THR A 146 4.51 8.17 30.96
N ASP A 147 4.97 7.05 30.41
CA ASP A 147 4.70 6.63 29.05
C ASP A 147 3.25 6.14 28.94
N ASP A 148 2.61 6.48 27.84
CA ASP A 148 1.18 6.22 27.63
C ASP A 148 0.91 4.72 27.35
N ASP A 149 1.94 3.96 26.98
CA ASP A 149 1.87 2.53 26.67
C ASP A 149 2.45 1.61 27.77
N PHE A 150 2.78 2.16 28.94
CA PHE A 150 3.43 1.42 30.01
C PHE A 150 2.55 0.31 30.58
N LYS A 151 3.02 -0.95 30.48
CA LYS A 151 2.27 -2.13 30.95
C LYS A 151 2.48 -2.46 32.43
N SER A 152 3.72 -2.71 32.85
CA SER A 152 4.01 -3.21 34.20
C SER A 152 5.49 -3.10 34.58
N TYR A 153 5.76 -3.09 35.88
CA TYR A 153 7.08 -3.36 36.44
C TYR A 153 7.21 -4.83 36.83
N THR A 154 8.39 -5.41 36.63
CA THR A 154 8.76 -6.72 37.18
C THR A 154 10.00 -6.55 38.06
N LEU A 155 9.89 -6.95 39.32
CA LEU A 155 11.00 -6.94 40.27
C LEU A 155 11.64 -8.32 40.32
N TYR A 156 12.96 -8.36 40.21
CA TYR A 156 13.73 -9.60 40.24
C TYR A 156 14.78 -9.55 41.34
N GLU A 157 14.76 -10.53 42.24
CA GLU A 157 15.76 -10.76 43.28
C GLU A 157 16.87 -11.71 42.79
N SER A 158 18.05 -11.67 43.40
CA SER A 158 19.16 -12.61 43.15
C SER A 158 20.01 -12.73 44.41
N GLU A 159 20.48 -13.95 44.69
CA GLU A 159 21.49 -14.21 45.72
C GLU A 159 22.92 -14.04 45.18
N SER A 160 23.10 -14.00 43.85
CA SER A 160 24.37 -13.70 43.20
C SER A 160 24.56 -12.21 43.00
N GLU A 161 25.75 -11.70 43.35
CA GLU A 161 26.15 -10.30 43.19
C GLU A 161 26.13 -9.82 41.73
N ASP A 162 26.40 -10.72 40.78
CA ASP A 162 26.44 -10.41 39.34
C ASP A 162 25.11 -10.61 38.62
N MET A 163 24.05 -11.01 39.34
CA MET A 163 22.74 -11.34 38.78
C MET A 163 22.76 -12.44 37.71
N SER A 164 23.81 -13.26 37.61
CA SER A 164 24.01 -14.23 36.51
C SER A 164 23.08 -15.47 36.56
N GLY A 165 22.24 -15.60 37.58
CA GLY A 165 21.29 -16.69 37.75
C GLY A 165 19.84 -16.39 37.34
N LYS A 166 19.61 -15.33 36.54
CA LYS A 166 18.27 -14.94 36.05
C LYS A 166 17.97 -15.50 34.66
#